data_AF-A0A3S2UTT7-F1
#
_entry.id   AF-A0A3S2UTT7-F1
#
_cell.length_a   1.000
_cell.length_b   1.000
_cell.length_c   1.000
_cell.angle_alpha   90.00
_cell.angle_beta   90.00
_cell.angle_gamma   90.00
#
_symmetry.space_group_name_H-M   'P 1'
#
loop_
_entity.id
_entity.type
_entity.pdbx_description
1 polymer ?
#
loop_
_entity_poly.entity_id
_entity_poly.type
_entity_poly.pdbx_seq_one_letter_code
_entity_poly.pdbx_strand_id
1 'polypeptide(L)'
;MMNKVEGAYYTPRYLSDYLVELSFKNIKKNENEIIKILEPSCGDGVFIKSLLNTNNIAKEIIGVEKNKNELDKVKKVVNSNISKNDNVCLYNIDFLDYILETKEKFDLIIGNPPYIQKKLMSKSQLDKAKAIVSDLSINTIYNIWIPFVVASINLLNNNGILCLVLPSEMLQVKYADSIRKLIYSNFPYFKIISFDFNVFPEIDQDVVILLGIKNKPAGLSFETLTKDHSNNLKLLSNIEVDSSKKYDKWLWFTLEKEEILLLNKIEQKVVKISNVCESTAGIVTGNNNFFILSANDLTQFGLKEYGKPILKRSLYSKNTINFTELDFNELLKGKEGTYLLDFNALPQNLNHEVINYIDNGQQIGIHKGYKCSIRNLWYEVPSIWKSEGFIFKRAHTYPKILVNSADVYVTDTAYRIKMKEGYNIKNLVFSFYNSYTLSIAELKGRKYGGGVLEITPSEFRDIDIPYTDISSEQFNMLDNLFRKKAPIEEILDYTDSIILKDNLGLKDSEIEKIKSIREKLVKIRIS
;
A
#
# COMPACT_ATOMS: atom_id res chain seq x y z
N MET A 1 8.06 10.03 -25.33
CA MET A 1 6.89 10.15 -24.43
C MET A 1 6.50 8.74 -23.99
N MET A 2 6.74 8.39 -22.72
CA MET A 2 6.29 7.11 -22.16
C MET A 2 4.76 7.03 -22.25
N ASN A 3 4.23 6.06 -23.00
CA ASN A 3 2.80 5.82 -23.04
C ASN A 3 2.37 5.15 -21.73
N LYS A 4 1.89 5.96 -20.79
CA LYS A 4 1.19 5.54 -19.55
C LYS A 4 0.08 4.48 -19.78
N VAL A 5 -0.39 4.33 -21.02
CA VAL A 5 -1.45 3.41 -21.43
C VAL A 5 -0.98 1.95 -21.52
N GLU A 6 0.31 1.69 -21.82
CA GLU A 6 0.79 0.32 -22.04
C GLU A 6 1.39 -0.34 -20.78
N GLY A 7 1.65 0.44 -19.72
CA GLY A 7 2.22 -0.08 -18.47
C GLY A 7 3.64 -0.64 -18.61
N ALA A 8 4.36 -0.28 -19.69
CA ALA A 8 5.71 -0.71 -19.98
C ALA A 8 6.74 0.19 -19.26
N TYR A 9 7.53 -0.41 -18.38
CA TYR A 9 8.61 0.26 -17.64
C TYR A 9 9.93 -0.42 -17.97
N TYR A 10 10.82 0.28 -18.68
CA TYR A 10 12.08 -0.29 -19.14
C TYR A 10 13.07 -0.43 -17.99
N THR A 11 13.39 -1.68 -17.64
CA THR A 11 14.36 -2.01 -16.60
C THR A 11 15.74 -1.46 -16.96
N PRO A 12 16.41 -0.70 -16.07
CA PRO A 12 17.75 -0.22 -16.34
C PRO A 12 18.76 -1.37 -16.51
N ARG A 13 19.72 -1.19 -17.42
CA ARG A 13 20.71 -2.23 -17.78
C ARG A 13 21.53 -2.74 -16.59
N TYR A 14 21.96 -1.83 -15.69
CA TYR A 14 22.71 -2.22 -14.49
C TYR A 14 21.92 -3.20 -13.60
N LEU A 15 20.58 -3.07 -13.58
CA LEU A 15 19.72 -3.94 -12.79
C LEU A 15 19.50 -5.28 -13.50
N SER A 16 19.26 -5.28 -14.82
CA SER A 16 19.10 -6.55 -15.55
C SER A 16 20.38 -7.39 -15.51
N ASP A 17 21.56 -6.77 -15.64
CA ASP A 17 22.85 -7.47 -15.52
C ASP A 17 23.02 -8.08 -14.12
N TYR A 18 22.76 -7.32 -13.06
CA TYR A 18 22.82 -7.80 -11.67
C TYR A 18 21.86 -8.98 -11.42
N LEU A 19 20.62 -8.91 -11.92
CA LEU A 19 19.62 -9.96 -11.71
C LEU A 19 19.92 -11.23 -12.49
N VAL A 20 20.47 -11.10 -13.70
CA VAL A 20 20.96 -12.25 -14.47
C VAL A 20 22.12 -12.91 -13.72
N GLU A 21 23.13 -12.15 -13.29
CA GLU A 21 24.26 -12.70 -12.54
C GLU A 21 23.80 -13.38 -11.24
N LEU A 22 22.90 -12.74 -10.49
CA LEU A 22 22.33 -13.29 -9.26
C LEU A 22 21.57 -14.60 -9.50
N SER A 23 20.81 -14.68 -10.60
CA SER A 23 20.07 -15.89 -10.98
C SER A 23 21.02 -17.03 -11.33
N PHE A 24 22.03 -16.76 -12.18
CA PHE A 24 23.00 -17.76 -12.63
C PHE A 24 23.85 -18.33 -11.49
N LYS A 25 24.20 -17.52 -10.48
CA LYS A 25 24.88 -18.01 -9.26
C LYS A 25 24.11 -19.10 -8.50
N ASN A 26 22.80 -19.21 -8.72
CA ASN A 26 21.94 -20.19 -8.04
C ASN A 26 21.53 -21.36 -8.96
N ILE A 27 21.89 -21.33 -10.25
CA ILE A 27 21.62 -22.43 -11.18
C ILE A 27 22.60 -23.56 -10.91
N LYS A 28 22.06 -24.74 -10.58
CA LYS A 28 22.83 -25.97 -10.40
C LYS A 28 22.68 -26.84 -11.65
N LYS A 29 23.41 -26.50 -12.70
CA LYS A 29 23.53 -27.30 -13.93
C LYS A 29 25.00 -27.52 -14.26
N ASN A 30 25.30 -28.64 -14.89
CA ASN A 30 26.64 -28.90 -15.40
C ASN A 30 26.90 -28.01 -16.63
N GLU A 31 28.17 -27.71 -16.93
CA GLU A 31 28.55 -26.86 -18.09
C GLU A 31 28.00 -27.38 -19.44
N ASN A 32 27.71 -28.68 -19.53
CA ASN A 32 27.20 -29.34 -20.73
C ASN A 32 25.66 -29.34 -20.85
N GLU A 33 24.92 -28.83 -19.85
CA GLU A 33 23.46 -28.80 -19.89
C GLU A 33 22.92 -27.45 -20.37
N ILE A 34 21.89 -27.50 -21.22
CA ILE A 34 21.22 -26.28 -21.72
C ILE A 34 20.31 -25.73 -20.62
N ILE A 35 20.42 -24.43 -20.32
CA ILE A 35 19.49 -23.73 -19.43
C ILE A 35 18.33 -23.20 -20.27
N LYS A 36 17.09 -23.62 -19.96
CA LYS A 36 15.89 -23.11 -20.61
C LYS A 36 15.33 -21.91 -19.85
N ILE A 37 15.25 -20.77 -20.53
CA ILE A 37 14.97 -19.45 -19.94
C ILE A 37 13.75 -18.83 -20.60
N LEU A 38 12.85 -18.22 -19.82
CA LEU A 38 11.72 -17.43 -20.31
C LEU A 38 11.82 -15.99 -19.79
N GLU A 39 11.70 -15.03 -20.70
CA GLU A 39 11.42 -13.63 -20.38
C GLU A 39 9.97 -13.29 -20.79
N PRO A 40 9.02 -13.22 -19.84
CA PRO A 40 7.65 -12.83 -20.14
C PRO A 40 7.57 -11.30 -20.32
N SER A 41 6.89 -10.85 -21.38
CA SER A 41 6.76 -9.42 -21.72
C SER A 41 8.12 -8.73 -21.87
N CYS A 42 8.96 -9.24 -22.77
CA CYS A 42 10.38 -8.87 -22.84
C CYS A 42 10.67 -7.42 -23.29
N GLY A 43 9.69 -6.67 -23.80
CA GLY A 43 9.86 -5.28 -24.20
C GLY A 43 11.00 -5.11 -25.22
N ASP A 44 11.94 -4.19 -24.93
CA ASP A 44 13.12 -3.96 -25.76
C ASP A 44 14.25 -5.00 -25.56
N GLY A 45 13.99 -6.05 -24.77
CA GLY A 45 14.83 -7.22 -24.56
C GLY A 45 16.03 -6.96 -23.66
N VAL A 46 15.89 -6.09 -22.65
CA VAL A 46 17.01 -5.76 -21.76
C VAL A 46 17.55 -6.97 -20.96
N PHE A 47 16.69 -7.89 -20.51
CA PHE A 47 17.17 -9.12 -19.88
C PHE A 47 17.75 -10.09 -20.92
N ILE A 48 17.14 -10.27 -22.09
CA ILE A 48 17.77 -11.01 -23.21
C ILE A 48 19.17 -10.47 -23.52
N LYS A 49 19.38 -9.14 -23.59
CA LYS A 49 20.72 -8.53 -23.76
C LYS A 49 21.67 -8.95 -22.65
N SER A 50 21.24 -8.91 -21.39
CA SER A 50 22.05 -9.33 -20.24
C SER A 50 22.36 -10.84 -20.27
N LEU A 51 21.38 -11.67 -20.65
CA LEU A 51 21.54 -13.12 -20.78
C LEU A 51 22.55 -13.49 -21.87
N LEU A 52 22.52 -12.82 -23.02
CA LEU A 52 23.48 -13.06 -24.11
C LEU A 52 24.93 -12.71 -23.71
N ASN A 53 25.12 -11.79 -22.76
CA ASN A 53 26.43 -11.41 -22.25
C ASN A 53 27.01 -12.39 -21.20
N THR A 54 26.25 -13.40 -20.78
CA THR A 54 26.77 -14.45 -19.88
C THR A 54 27.55 -15.49 -20.68
N ASN A 55 28.82 -15.71 -20.33
CA ASN A 55 29.69 -16.66 -21.03
C ASN A 55 29.54 -18.09 -20.49
N ASN A 56 29.92 -19.07 -21.31
CA ASN A 56 30.24 -20.46 -20.93
C ASN A 56 29.09 -21.41 -20.56
N ILE A 57 27.82 -21.05 -20.77
CA ILE A 57 26.69 -21.99 -20.59
C ILE A 57 25.73 -21.86 -21.76
N ALA A 58 25.35 -22.99 -22.37
CA ALA A 58 24.39 -23.04 -23.46
C ALA A 58 22.98 -22.66 -22.96
N LYS A 59 22.30 -21.76 -23.65
CA LYS A 59 20.98 -21.24 -23.24
C LYS A 59 19.95 -21.41 -24.34
N GLU A 60 18.75 -21.84 -23.97
CA GLU A 60 17.55 -21.73 -24.80
C GLU A 60 16.69 -20.60 -24.23
N ILE A 61 16.66 -19.44 -24.88
CA ILE A 61 16.01 -18.23 -24.40
C ILE A 61 14.71 -18.02 -25.18
N ILE A 62 13.59 -17.98 -24.46
CA ILE A 62 12.28 -17.65 -25.02
C ILE A 62 11.88 -16.25 -24.57
N GLY A 63 11.66 -15.34 -25.53
CA GLY A 63 11.12 -14.01 -25.29
C GLY A 63 9.69 -13.89 -25.83
N VAL A 64 8.76 -13.41 -25.00
CA VAL A 64 7.36 -13.19 -25.40
C VAL A 64 7.05 -11.70 -25.30
N GLU A 65 6.61 -11.08 -26.39
CA GLU A 65 6.22 -9.66 -26.41
C GLU A 65 5.04 -9.41 -27.35
N LYS A 66 3.99 -8.75 -26.87
CA LYS A 66 2.79 -8.44 -27.66
C LYS A 66 3.04 -7.31 -28.66
N ASN A 67 3.91 -6.35 -28.34
CA ASN A 67 4.22 -5.22 -29.18
C ASN A 67 5.29 -5.60 -30.21
N LYS A 68 4.87 -5.70 -31.47
CA LYS A 68 5.75 -6.06 -32.58
C LYS A 68 6.97 -5.15 -32.72
N ASN A 69 6.82 -3.85 -32.50
CA ASN A 69 7.91 -2.88 -32.65
C ASN A 69 8.99 -3.10 -31.58
N GLU A 70 8.60 -3.42 -30.35
CA GLU A 70 9.55 -3.74 -29.29
C GLU A 70 10.27 -5.06 -29.57
N LEU A 71 9.52 -6.11 -29.96
CA LEU A 71 10.11 -7.40 -30.34
C LEU A 71 11.09 -7.28 -31.51
N ASP A 72 10.82 -6.41 -32.49
CA ASP A 72 11.73 -6.16 -33.61
C ASP A 72 13.05 -5.51 -33.17
N LYS A 73 13.07 -4.74 -32.06
CA LYS A 73 14.33 -4.27 -31.45
C LYS A 73 15.12 -5.45 -30.86
N VAL A 74 14.44 -6.39 -30.22
CA VAL A 74 15.07 -7.59 -29.65
C VAL A 74 15.69 -8.44 -30.76
N LYS A 75 14.99 -8.65 -31.88
CA LYS A 75 15.53 -9.40 -33.03
C LYS A 75 16.85 -8.82 -33.54
N LYS A 76 16.96 -7.50 -33.65
CA LYS A 76 18.20 -6.82 -34.07
C LYS A 76 19.34 -7.12 -33.12
N VAL A 77 19.08 -7.03 -31.81
CA VAL A 77 20.07 -7.30 -30.76
C VAL A 77 20.54 -8.75 -30.80
N VAL A 78 19.61 -9.70 -30.89
CA VAL A 78 19.91 -11.14 -30.95
C VAL A 78 20.79 -11.44 -32.15
N ASN A 79 20.43 -10.95 -33.35
CA ASN A 79 21.22 -11.17 -34.56
C ASN A 79 22.66 -10.65 -34.47
N SER A 80 22.91 -9.62 -33.66
CA SER A 80 24.25 -9.04 -33.49
C SER A 80 25.08 -9.67 -32.36
N ASN A 81 24.47 -10.37 -31.40
CA ASN A 81 25.15 -10.77 -30.16
C ASN A 81 24.97 -12.27 -29.80
N ILE A 82 24.17 -13.03 -30.55
CA ILE A 82 23.92 -14.45 -30.24
C ILE A 82 25.21 -15.27 -30.39
N SER A 83 25.54 -16.05 -29.36
CA SER A 83 26.66 -16.99 -29.40
C SER A 83 26.27 -18.26 -30.16
N LYS A 84 27.24 -19.04 -30.65
CA LYS A 84 26.96 -20.33 -31.34
C LYS A 84 26.21 -21.35 -30.47
N ASN A 85 26.31 -21.23 -29.15
CA ASN A 85 25.73 -22.18 -28.20
C ASN A 85 24.37 -21.73 -27.67
N ASP A 86 23.90 -20.54 -28.07
CA ASP A 86 22.63 -19.99 -27.64
C ASP A 86 21.57 -20.17 -28.72
N ASN A 87 20.37 -20.55 -28.32
CA ASN A 87 19.18 -20.55 -29.14
C ASN A 87 18.18 -19.53 -28.59
N VAL A 88 17.69 -18.61 -29.43
CA VAL A 88 16.72 -17.59 -29.00
C VAL A 88 15.46 -17.68 -29.85
N CYS A 89 14.32 -17.93 -29.20
CA CYS A 89 13.00 -17.99 -29.82
C CYS A 89 12.14 -16.80 -29.35
N LEU A 90 11.63 -16.02 -30.30
CA LEU A 90 10.87 -14.80 -30.03
C LEU A 90 9.43 -14.92 -30.53
N TYR A 91 8.46 -14.77 -29.63
CA TYR A 91 7.03 -14.87 -29.94
C TYR A 91 6.34 -13.51 -29.86
N ASN A 92 5.69 -13.10 -30.95
CA ASN A 92 4.86 -11.89 -30.96
C ASN A 92 3.42 -12.18 -30.56
N ILE A 93 3.18 -12.35 -29.26
CA ILE A 93 1.87 -12.74 -28.70
C ILE A 93 1.71 -12.12 -27.30
N ASP A 94 0.47 -11.94 -26.83
CA ASP A 94 0.21 -11.61 -25.42
C ASP A 94 0.65 -12.79 -24.55
N PHE A 95 1.39 -12.52 -23.47
CA PHE A 95 1.86 -13.56 -22.56
C PHE A 95 0.70 -14.34 -21.91
N LEU A 96 -0.45 -13.69 -21.70
CA LEU A 96 -1.65 -14.37 -21.18
C LEU A 96 -2.25 -15.38 -22.18
N ASP A 97 -1.97 -15.24 -23.47
CA ASP A 97 -2.30 -16.26 -24.48
C ASP A 97 -1.24 -17.35 -24.51
N TYR A 98 0.04 -16.96 -24.55
CA TYR A 98 1.16 -17.90 -24.56
C TYR A 98 1.09 -18.93 -23.43
N ILE A 99 0.79 -18.48 -22.21
CA ILE A 99 0.68 -19.36 -21.02
C ILE A 99 -0.45 -20.39 -21.14
N LEU A 100 -1.56 -20.06 -21.82
CA LEU A 100 -2.70 -20.96 -21.95
C LEU A 100 -2.45 -22.07 -22.98
N GLU A 101 -1.48 -21.87 -23.88
CA GLU A 101 -1.16 -22.82 -24.95
C GLU A 101 0.10 -23.64 -24.68
N THR A 102 1.09 -23.04 -24.01
CA THR A 102 2.39 -23.68 -23.80
C THR A 102 2.33 -24.83 -22.78
N LYS A 103 3.09 -25.89 -23.06
CA LYS A 103 3.34 -27.00 -22.12
C LYS A 103 4.79 -27.03 -21.63
N GLU A 104 5.59 -26.06 -22.07
CA GLU A 104 7.01 -25.97 -21.76
C GLU A 104 7.24 -25.70 -20.27
N LYS A 105 8.40 -26.13 -19.79
CA LYS A 105 8.89 -25.79 -18.44
C LYS A 105 10.28 -25.18 -18.52
N PHE A 106 10.57 -24.30 -17.57
CA PHE A 106 11.76 -23.46 -17.61
C PHE A 106 12.60 -23.61 -16.34
N ASP A 107 13.92 -23.50 -16.51
CA ASP A 107 14.90 -23.48 -15.41
C ASP A 107 15.01 -22.09 -14.79
N LEU A 108 14.85 -21.04 -15.61
CA LEU A 108 14.84 -19.66 -15.17
C LEU A 108 13.68 -18.92 -15.84
N ILE A 109 12.89 -18.22 -15.04
CA ILE A 109 11.96 -17.20 -15.54
C ILE A 109 12.37 -15.87 -14.93
N ILE A 110 12.74 -14.93 -15.80
CA ILE A 110 13.30 -13.63 -15.39
C ILE A 110 12.65 -12.51 -16.18
N GLY A 111 12.34 -11.38 -15.54
CA GLY A 111 11.80 -10.23 -16.27
C GLY A 111 11.13 -9.17 -15.41
N ASN A 112 10.50 -8.21 -16.08
CA ASN A 112 9.69 -7.17 -15.46
C ASN A 112 8.26 -7.22 -16.04
N PRO A 113 7.31 -7.90 -15.37
CA PRO A 113 5.92 -7.93 -15.79
C PRO A 113 5.32 -6.52 -15.92
N PRO A 114 4.32 -6.30 -16.79
CA PRO A 114 3.68 -5.00 -16.93
C PRO A 114 2.83 -4.65 -15.70
N TYR A 115 2.74 -3.35 -15.34
CA TYR A 115 1.92 -2.89 -14.20
C TYR A 115 0.67 -2.17 -14.67
N ILE A 116 -0.35 -2.94 -15.04
CA ILE A 116 -1.61 -2.44 -15.60
C ILE A 116 -2.72 -2.66 -14.59
N GLN A 117 -3.29 -1.57 -14.06
CA GLN A 117 -4.43 -1.62 -13.16
C GLN A 117 -5.67 -2.20 -13.86
N LYS A 118 -6.53 -2.89 -13.10
CA LYS A 118 -7.79 -3.49 -13.58
C LYS A 118 -8.63 -2.61 -14.50
N LYS A 119 -8.73 -1.32 -14.20
CA LYS A 119 -9.52 -0.34 -14.97
C LYS A 119 -9.01 -0.10 -16.40
N LEU A 120 -7.75 -0.46 -16.67
CA LEU A 120 -7.09 -0.32 -17.97
C LEU A 120 -6.98 -1.66 -18.73
N MET A 121 -7.35 -2.77 -18.10
CA MET A 121 -7.32 -4.08 -18.74
C MET A 121 -8.56 -4.29 -19.63
N SER A 122 -8.36 -4.91 -20.78
CA SER A 122 -9.48 -5.32 -21.64
C SER A 122 -10.28 -6.46 -21.00
N LYS A 123 -11.53 -6.65 -21.43
CA LYS A 123 -12.36 -7.76 -20.98
C LYS A 123 -11.71 -9.12 -21.24
N SER A 124 -11.14 -9.30 -22.44
CA SER A 124 -10.40 -10.51 -22.83
C SER A 124 -9.21 -10.79 -21.89
N GLN A 125 -8.41 -9.77 -21.57
CA GLN A 125 -7.29 -9.91 -20.63
C GLN A 125 -7.76 -10.31 -19.23
N LEU A 126 -8.86 -9.71 -18.74
CA LEU A 126 -9.42 -10.07 -17.44
C LEU A 126 -9.91 -11.52 -17.40
N ASP A 127 -10.51 -12.01 -18.48
CA ASP A 127 -11.04 -13.38 -18.53
C ASP A 127 -9.89 -14.41 -18.61
N LYS A 128 -8.84 -14.15 -19.40
CA LYS A 128 -7.63 -14.98 -19.42
C LYS A 128 -6.89 -14.96 -18.09
N ALA A 129 -6.73 -13.78 -17.49
CA ALA A 129 -6.11 -13.63 -16.19
C ALA A 129 -6.86 -14.42 -15.10
N LYS A 130 -8.20 -14.45 -15.15
CA LYS A 130 -9.03 -15.28 -14.25
C LYS A 130 -8.81 -16.77 -14.46
N ALA A 131 -8.69 -17.22 -15.71
CA ALA A 131 -8.40 -18.62 -16.00
C ALA A 131 -7.05 -19.04 -15.40
N ILE A 132 -6.01 -18.20 -15.54
CA ILE A 132 -4.66 -18.47 -15.02
C ILE A 132 -4.63 -18.56 -13.48
N VAL A 133 -5.40 -17.73 -12.79
CA VAL A 133 -5.41 -17.69 -11.31
C VAL A 133 -6.52 -18.52 -10.68
N SER A 134 -7.22 -19.33 -11.47
CA SER A 134 -8.43 -20.05 -11.05
C SER A 134 -8.23 -21.00 -9.87
N ASP A 135 -7.03 -21.60 -9.76
CA ASP A 135 -6.66 -22.48 -8.64
C ASP A 135 -6.38 -21.73 -7.33
N LEU A 136 -6.39 -20.40 -7.35
CA LEU A 136 -6.15 -19.56 -6.18
C LEU A 136 -7.45 -18.91 -5.73
N SER A 137 -7.58 -18.69 -4.42
CA SER A 137 -8.68 -17.89 -3.83
C SER A 137 -8.51 -16.39 -4.13
N ILE A 138 -8.42 -16.01 -5.40
CA ILE A 138 -8.27 -14.63 -5.88
C ILE A 138 -9.59 -14.19 -6.48
N ASN A 139 -10.39 -13.47 -5.69
CA ASN A 139 -11.71 -12.98 -6.11
C ASN A 139 -11.64 -11.83 -7.12
N THR A 140 -10.56 -11.06 -7.12
CA THR A 140 -10.41 -9.90 -8.01
C THR A 140 -8.96 -9.67 -8.39
N ILE A 141 -8.73 -9.54 -9.69
CA ILE A 141 -7.43 -9.21 -10.26
C ILE A 141 -7.32 -7.69 -10.34
N TYR A 142 -6.55 -7.10 -9.43
CA TYR A 142 -6.37 -5.65 -9.34
C TYR A 142 -5.29 -5.13 -10.30
N ASN A 143 -4.32 -5.97 -10.65
CA ASN A 143 -3.19 -5.62 -11.52
C ASN A 143 -2.79 -6.85 -12.36
N ILE A 144 -2.32 -6.62 -13.59
CA ILE A 144 -1.94 -7.68 -14.53
C ILE A 144 -0.66 -8.43 -14.12
N TRP A 145 0.21 -7.87 -13.26
CA TRP A 145 1.39 -8.62 -12.78
C TRP A 145 1.00 -9.87 -11.96
N ILE A 146 -0.22 -9.91 -11.40
CA ILE A 146 -0.74 -11.04 -10.61
C ILE A 146 -0.74 -12.35 -11.42
N PRO A 147 -1.48 -12.47 -12.55
CA PRO A 147 -1.44 -13.69 -13.37
C PRO A 147 -0.04 -13.97 -13.92
N PHE A 148 0.81 -12.96 -14.17
CA PHE A 148 2.19 -13.17 -14.62
C PHE A 148 3.03 -13.94 -13.58
N VAL A 149 2.93 -13.57 -12.29
CA VAL A 149 3.63 -14.28 -11.21
C VAL A 149 3.11 -15.71 -11.09
N VAL A 150 1.79 -15.90 -11.10
CA VAL A 150 1.17 -17.24 -11.00
C VAL A 150 1.60 -18.13 -12.17
N ALA A 151 1.45 -17.63 -13.40
CA ALA A 151 1.89 -18.29 -14.62
C ALA A 151 3.36 -18.68 -14.56
N SER A 152 4.22 -17.74 -14.17
CA SER A 152 5.67 -17.99 -14.09
C SER A 152 5.99 -19.11 -13.10
N ILE A 153 5.40 -19.08 -11.89
CA ILE A 153 5.61 -20.14 -10.89
C ILE A 153 5.20 -21.52 -11.44
N ASN A 154 4.06 -21.57 -12.14
CA ASN A 154 3.54 -22.80 -12.74
C ASN A 154 4.41 -23.31 -13.90
N LEU A 155 5.05 -22.43 -14.67
CA LEU A 155 5.95 -22.80 -15.77
C LEU A 155 7.36 -23.22 -15.32
N LEU A 156 7.72 -23.08 -14.05
CA LEU A 156 9.04 -23.51 -13.57
C LEU A 156 9.16 -25.03 -13.43
N ASN A 157 10.30 -25.56 -13.85
CA ASN A 157 10.79 -26.90 -13.50
C ASN A 157 10.87 -27.08 -11.97
N ASN A 158 11.05 -28.32 -11.50
CA ASN A 158 11.19 -28.63 -10.07
C ASN A 158 12.41 -27.95 -9.42
N ASN A 159 13.45 -27.66 -10.19
CA ASN A 159 14.65 -26.95 -9.75
C ASN A 159 14.69 -25.49 -10.20
N GLY A 160 13.57 -24.97 -10.72
CA GLY A 160 13.51 -23.68 -11.38
C GLY A 160 13.71 -22.49 -10.42
N ILE A 161 14.15 -21.39 -11.02
CA ILE A 161 14.38 -20.09 -10.37
C ILE A 161 13.43 -19.05 -10.97
N LEU A 162 12.80 -18.27 -10.11
CA LEU A 162 12.01 -17.10 -10.49
C LEU A 162 12.78 -15.83 -10.12
N CYS A 163 12.95 -14.90 -11.04
CA CYS A 163 13.52 -13.59 -10.75
C CYS A 163 12.69 -12.47 -11.41
N LEU A 164 11.78 -11.85 -10.66
CA LEU A 164 10.87 -10.84 -11.21
C LEU A 164 11.05 -9.47 -10.55
N VAL A 165 11.01 -8.41 -11.35
CA VAL A 165 10.84 -7.03 -10.89
C VAL A 165 9.34 -6.80 -10.68
N LEU A 166 8.92 -6.57 -9.44
CA LEU A 166 7.51 -6.43 -9.07
C LEU A 166 7.24 -5.09 -8.36
N PRO A 167 6.01 -4.57 -8.39
CA PRO A 167 5.67 -3.38 -7.63
C PRO A 167 5.86 -3.61 -6.12
N SER A 168 6.44 -2.63 -5.42
CA SER A 168 6.64 -2.70 -3.96
C SER A 168 5.32 -2.86 -3.19
N GLU A 169 4.19 -2.47 -3.78
CA GLU A 169 2.85 -2.69 -3.23
C GLU A 169 2.58 -4.17 -2.90
N MET A 170 3.22 -5.13 -3.59
CA MET A 170 3.12 -6.57 -3.30
C MET A 170 3.44 -6.87 -1.82
N LEU A 171 4.32 -6.09 -1.19
CA LEU A 171 4.70 -6.31 0.21
C LEU A 171 3.57 -6.04 1.20
N GLN A 172 2.60 -5.19 0.85
CA GLN A 172 1.68 -4.57 1.81
C GLN A 172 0.19 -4.64 1.44
N VAL A 173 -0.16 -4.79 0.17
CA VAL A 173 -1.56 -4.75 -0.27
C VAL A 173 -2.27 -6.08 -0.02
N LYS A 174 -3.51 -5.99 0.50
CA LYS A 174 -4.32 -7.18 0.84
C LYS A 174 -4.57 -8.11 -0.35
N TYR A 175 -4.74 -7.56 -1.55
CA TYR A 175 -5.02 -8.39 -2.72
C TYR A 175 -3.83 -9.25 -3.16
N ALA A 176 -2.61 -8.94 -2.71
CA ALA A 176 -1.41 -9.73 -2.96
C ALA A 176 -1.21 -10.87 -1.94
N ASP A 177 -2.12 -11.03 -0.97
CA ASP A 177 -2.05 -12.08 0.05
C ASP A 177 -1.94 -13.49 -0.54
N SER A 178 -2.83 -13.85 -1.47
CA SER A 178 -2.81 -15.15 -2.13
C SER A 178 -1.52 -15.39 -2.92
N ILE A 179 -0.91 -14.33 -3.48
CA ILE A 179 0.38 -14.43 -4.20
C ILE A 179 1.53 -14.66 -3.23
N ARG A 180 1.56 -13.97 -2.09
CA ARG A 180 2.57 -14.22 -1.05
C ARG A 180 2.46 -15.64 -0.49
N LYS A 181 1.24 -16.14 -0.28
CA LYS A 181 0.97 -17.54 0.11
C LYS A 181 1.47 -18.53 -0.94
N LEU A 182 1.25 -18.24 -2.23
CA LEU A 182 1.76 -19.05 -3.34
C LEU A 182 3.29 -19.08 -3.36
N ILE A 183 3.95 -17.94 -3.10
CA ILE A 183 5.42 -17.88 -3.03
C ILE A 183 5.95 -18.73 -1.87
N TYR A 184 5.36 -18.59 -0.67
CA TYR A 184 5.72 -19.44 0.48
C TYR A 184 5.54 -20.93 0.21
N SER A 185 4.53 -21.34 -0.57
CA SER A 185 4.26 -22.75 -0.84
C SER A 185 5.13 -23.34 -1.95
N ASN A 186 5.64 -22.52 -2.87
CA ASN A 186 6.38 -23.00 -4.05
C ASN A 186 7.90 -22.87 -3.92
N PHE A 187 8.39 -21.96 -3.08
CA PHE A 187 9.81 -21.69 -2.94
C PHE A 187 10.25 -21.97 -1.50
N PRO A 188 10.97 -23.07 -1.26
CA PRO A 188 11.62 -23.29 0.03
C PRO A 188 12.53 -22.12 0.39
N TYR A 189 13.26 -21.60 -0.60
CA TYR A 189 14.06 -20.39 -0.45
C TYR A 189 13.53 -19.26 -1.31
N PHE A 190 13.32 -18.09 -0.74
CA PHE A 190 13.13 -16.87 -1.52
C PHE A 190 13.76 -15.65 -0.87
N LYS A 191 14.04 -14.65 -1.70
CA LYS A 191 14.65 -13.40 -1.31
C LYS A 191 13.83 -12.26 -1.88
N ILE A 192 13.63 -11.23 -1.07
CA ILE A 192 13.10 -9.93 -1.49
C ILE A 192 14.22 -8.92 -1.48
N ILE A 193 14.40 -8.20 -2.59
CA ILE A 193 15.39 -7.13 -2.70
C ILE A 193 14.66 -5.82 -2.90
N SER A 194 14.92 -4.86 -2.03
CA SER A 194 14.42 -3.49 -2.08
C SER A 194 15.57 -2.51 -2.36
N PHE A 195 15.23 -1.25 -2.58
CA PHE A 195 16.19 -0.20 -2.93
C PHE A 195 15.97 1.01 -2.04
N ASP A 196 17.05 1.67 -1.61
CA ASP A 196 16.98 2.96 -0.89
C ASP A 196 16.97 4.18 -1.84
N PHE A 197 16.85 3.92 -3.15
CA PHE A 197 16.75 4.90 -4.22
C PHE A 197 15.66 4.50 -5.21
N ASN A 198 15.13 5.48 -5.95
CA ASN A 198 14.15 5.20 -7.01
C ASN A 198 14.86 4.57 -8.23
N VAL A 199 14.55 3.30 -8.51
CA VAL A 199 15.06 2.56 -9.68
C VAL A 199 14.54 3.15 -10.99
N PHE A 200 13.32 3.69 -10.98
CA PHE A 200 12.61 4.26 -12.14
C PHE A 200 12.21 5.72 -11.84
N PRO A 201 13.13 6.69 -11.96
CA PRO A 201 12.88 8.09 -11.57
C PRO A 201 11.74 8.77 -12.32
N GLU A 202 11.40 8.29 -13.51
CA GLU A 202 10.37 8.88 -14.37
C GLU A 202 8.93 8.49 -13.96
N ILE A 203 8.77 7.62 -12.95
CA ILE A 203 7.47 7.06 -12.56
C ILE A 203 7.32 7.05 -11.03
N ASP A 204 6.10 7.29 -10.57
CA ASP A 204 5.73 7.22 -9.15
C ASP A 204 5.42 5.77 -8.72
N GLN A 205 6.33 4.84 -9.02
CA GLN A 205 6.15 3.43 -8.70
C GLN A 205 7.46 2.80 -8.21
N ASP A 206 7.52 2.56 -6.90
CA ASP A 206 8.59 1.77 -6.30
C ASP A 206 8.46 0.29 -6.69
N VAL A 207 9.61 -0.38 -6.79
CA VAL A 207 9.71 -1.79 -7.13
C VAL A 207 10.50 -2.57 -6.08
N VAL A 208 10.30 -3.88 -6.08
CA VAL A 208 11.10 -4.87 -5.36
C VAL A 208 11.42 -6.01 -6.31
N ILE A 209 12.49 -6.73 -6.01
CA ILE A 209 12.83 -7.96 -6.73
C ILE A 209 12.35 -9.14 -5.89
N LEU A 210 11.67 -10.08 -6.54
CA LEU A 210 11.43 -11.41 -6.00
C LEU A 210 12.41 -12.39 -6.65
N LEU A 211 13.27 -13.01 -5.86
CA LEU A 211 14.07 -14.16 -6.26
C LEU A 211 13.58 -15.41 -5.52
N GLY A 212 12.88 -16.31 -6.21
CA GLY A 212 12.43 -17.59 -5.66
C GLY A 212 13.27 -18.76 -6.21
N ILE A 213 13.72 -19.67 -5.34
CA ILE A 213 14.56 -20.81 -5.71
C ILE A 213 13.95 -22.10 -5.17
N LYS A 214 13.58 -23.03 -6.05
CA LYS A 214 12.98 -24.31 -5.64
C LYS A 214 14.00 -25.30 -5.06
N ASN A 215 15.22 -25.34 -5.59
CA ASN A 215 16.26 -26.29 -5.19
C ASN A 215 17.30 -25.71 -4.21
N LYS A 216 16.83 -25.22 -3.07
CA LYS A 216 17.68 -24.67 -1.99
C LYS A 216 17.04 -24.96 -0.63
N PRO A 217 17.84 -25.14 0.44
CA PRO A 217 17.29 -25.29 1.79
C PRO A 217 16.38 -24.12 2.16
N ALA A 218 15.41 -24.39 3.04
CA ALA A 218 14.44 -23.39 3.44
C ALA A 218 15.12 -22.14 3.98
N GLY A 219 14.71 -20.97 3.51
CA GLY A 219 15.30 -19.72 3.93
C GLY A 219 14.62 -18.51 3.31
N LEU A 220 14.65 -17.41 4.05
CA LEU A 220 14.07 -16.16 3.61
C LEU A 220 15.02 -15.03 3.97
N SER A 221 15.32 -14.17 2.99
CA SER A 221 16.05 -12.94 3.28
C SER A 221 15.43 -11.71 2.64
N PHE A 222 15.64 -10.58 3.29
CA PHE A 222 15.27 -9.26 2.80
C PHE A 222 16.53 -8.40 2.69
N GLU A 223 16.85 -8.02 1.46
CA GLU A 223 18.00 -7.19 1.15
C GLU A 223 17.56 -5.78 0.77
N THR A 224 18.34 -4.80 1.18
CA THR A 224 18.21 -3.43 0.68
C THR A 224 19.49 -3.10 -0.07
N LEU A 225 19.35 -2.70 -1.33
CA LEU A 225 20.46 -2.23 -2.15
C LEU A 225 20.47 -0.71 -2.22
N THR A 226 21.68 -0.16 -2.32
CA THR A 226 21.95 1.25 -2.59
C THR A 226 22.86 1.39 -3.80
N LYS A 227 23.14 2.61 -4.22
CA LYS A 227 24.16 2.93 -5.22
C LYS A 227 25.39 3.53 -4.55
N ASP A 228 26.56 3.03 -4.92
CA ASP A 228 27.82 3.69 -4.55
C ASP A 228 28.04 4.99 -5.37
N HIS A 229 29.13 5.69 -5.10
CA HIS A 229 29.51 6.91 -5.82
C HIS A 229 29.73 6.70 -7.33
N SER A 230 29.94 5.45 -7.77
CA SER A 230 30.11 5.04 -9.16
C SER A 230 28.82 4.50 -9.78
N ASN A 231 27.67 4.67 -9.10
CA ASN A 231 26.36 4.15 -9.49
C ASN A 231 26.24 2.62 -9.58
N ASN A 232 27.17 1.87 -8.96
CA ASN A 232 27.08 0.42 -8.87
C ASN A 232 26.17 0.01 -7.70
N LEU A 233 25.47 -1.10 -7.86
CA LEU A 233 24.64 -1.68 -6.81
C LEU A 233 25.51 -2.18 -5.66
N LYS A 234 25.21 -1.73 -4.45
CA LYS A 234 25.88 -2.14 -3.20
C LYS A 234 24.85 -2.62 -2.19
N LEU A 235 25.16 -3.69 -1.49
CA LEU A 235 24.34 -4.17 -0.37
C LEU A 235 24.40 -3.17 0.79
N LEU A 236 23.25 -2.62 1.16
CA LEU A 236 23.11 -1.74 2.32
C LEU A 236 22.78 -2.54 3.59
N SER A 237 21.83 -3.47 3.48
CA SER A 237 21.44 -4.36 4.57
C SER A 237 20.96 -5.71 4.06
N ASN A 238 21.14 -6.76 4.85
CA ASN A 238 20.61 -8.09 4.61
C ASN A 238 20.05 -8.64 5.92
N ILE A 239 18.77 -8.97 5.92
CA ILE A 239 18.04 -9.48 7.08
C ILE A 239 17.61 -10.91 6.77
N GLU A 240 18.07 -11.86 7.59
CA GLU A 240 17.53 -13.21 7.57
C GLU A 240 16.22 -13.24 8.36
N VAL A 241 15.17 -13.70 7.70
CA VAL A 241 13.83 -13.77 8.28
C VAL A 241 13.53 -15.23 8.63
N ASP A 242 12.88 -15.42 9.76
CA ASP A 242 12.36 -16.73 10.14
C ASP A 242 11.30 -17.21 9.15
N SER A 243 11.71 -18.11 8.24
CA SER A 243 10.85 -18.70 7.22
C SER A 243 9.74 -19.61 7.76
N SER A 244 9.80 -20.00 9.05
CA SER A 244 8.74 -20.78 9.69
C SER A 244 7.49 -19.95 9.99
N LYS A 245 7.65 -18.63 10.20
CA LYS A 245 6.55 -17.71 10.45
C LYS A 245 6.05 -17.11 9.14
N LYS A 246 4.77 -17.33 8.83
CA LYS A 246 4.11 -16.72 7.68
C LYS A 246 3.49 -15.39 8.08
N TYR A 247 4.00 -14.31 7.49
CA TYR A 247 3.46 -12.97 7.68
C TYR A 247 2.48 -12.60 6.58
N ASP A 248 1.35 -12.04 6.99
CA ASP A 248 0.34 -11.46 6.08
C ASP A 248 0.81 -10.19 5.40
N LYS A 249 1.89 -9.54 5.88
CA LYS A 249 2.58 -8.45 5.18
C LYS A 249 4.07 -8.66 5.24
N TRP A 250 4.78 -8.35 4.16
CA TRP A 250 6.22 -8.58 4.05
C TRP A 250 7.04 -7.37 4.46
N LEU A 251 6.40 -6.27 4.87
CA LEU A 251 7.12 -5.17 5.54
C LEU A 251 7.79 -5.65 6.84
N TRP A 252 7.24 -6.68 7.48
CA TRP A 252 7.87 -7.37 8.62
C TRP A 252 9.26 -7.92 8.31
N PHE A 253 9.58 -8.21 7.05
CA PHE A 253 10.90 -8.71 6.66
C PHE A 253 11.99 -7.64 6.77
N THR A 254 11.61 -6.37 6.89
CA THR A 254 12.55 -5.28 7.15
C THR A 254 13.04 -5.26 8.59
N LEU A 255 12.47 -6.07 9.48
CA LEU A 255 12.82 -6.12 10.90
C LEU A 255 13.71 -7.32 11.22
N GLU A 256 14.65 -7.11 12.14
CA GLU A 256 15.51 -8.15 12.69
C GLU A 256 14.73 -9.11 13.59
N LYS A 257 15.28 -10.31 13.81
CA LYS A 257 14.64 -11.34 14.65
C LYS A 257 14.31 -10.82 16.06
N GLU A 258 15.23 -10.08 16.69
CA GLU A 258 15.03 -9.52 18.02
C GLU A 258 13.93 -8.46 18.05
N GLU A 259 13.86 -7.62 17.01
CA GLU A 259 12.80 -6.61 16.84
C GLU A 259 11.42 -7.28 16.74
N ILE A 260 11.31 -8.32 15.91
CA ILE A 260 10.09 -9.11 15.74
C ILE A 260 9.68 -9.78 17.06
N LEU A 261 10.63 -10.40 17.76
CA LEU A 261 10.36 -11.09 19.03
C LEU A 261 9.83 -10.10 20.09
N LEU A 262 10.41 -8.90 20.16
CA LEU A 262 9.95 -7.84 21.06
C LEU A 262 8.51 -7.41 20.73
N LEU A 263 8.20 -7.16 19.45
CA LEU A 263 6.84 -6.78 19.04
C LEU A 263 5.81 -7.89 19.34
N ASN A 264 6.14 -9.16 19.09
CA ASN A 264 5.26 -10.29 19.40
C ASN A 264 5.06 -10.49 20.91
N LYS A 265 6.10 -10.24 21.73
CA LYS A 265 6.01 -10.29 23.20
C LYS A 265 4.98 -9.28 23.71
N ILE A 266 4.91 -8.10 23.10
CA ILE A 266 3.94 -7.05 23.44
C ILE A 266 2.56 -7.41 22.90
N GLU A 267 2.46 -7.95 21.68
CA GLU A 267 1.21 -8.39 21.04
C GLU A 267 0.38 -9.30 21.98
N GLN A 268 1.05 -10.19 22.73
CA GLN A 268 0.40 -11.10 23.69
C GLN A 268 -0.24 -10.41 24.91
N LYS A 269 0.10 -9.14 25.18
CA LYS A 269 -0.35 -8.37 26.35
C LYS A 269 -1.36 -7.27 26.01
N VAL A 270 -1.71 -7.13 24.73
CA VAL A 270 -2.52 -6.01 24.23
C VAL A 270 -3.76 -6.50 23.50
N VAL A 271 -4.67 -5.57 23.18
CA VAL A 271 -5.92 -5.88 22.49
C VAL A 271 -5.93 -5.28 21.10
N LYS A 272 -6.77 -5.80 20.20
CA LYS A 272 -7.01 -5.16 18.90
C LYS A 272 -7.96 -3.98 19.05
N ILE A 273 -7.79 -2.95 18.21
CA ILE A 273 -8.72 -1.81 18.14
C ILE A 273 -10.16 -2.29 17.93
N SER A 274 -10.39 -3.33 17.13
CA SER A 274 -11.73 -3.92 16.94
C SER A 274 -12.38 -4.49 18.20
N ASN A 275 -11.62 -4.77 19.26
CA ASN A 275 -12.17 -5.18 20.55
C ASN A 275 -12.65 -3.97 21.38
N VAL A 276 -12.10 -2.79 21.11
CA VAL A 276 -12.31 -1.56 21.88
C VAL A 276 -13.36 -0.65 21.21
N CYS A 277 -13.38 -0.60 19.88
CA CYS A 277 -14.31 0.28 19.15
C CYS A 277 -14.74 -0.28 17.80
N GLU A 278 -15.84 0.26 17.30
CA GLU A 278 -16.29 0.12 15.92
C GLU A 278 -15.79 1.31 15.10
N SER A 279 -15.42 1.04 13.84
CA SER A 279 -15.00 2.08 12.91
C SER A 279 -15.65 1.94 11.55
N THR A 280 -16.16 3.06 11.03
CA THR A 280 -16.85 3.14 9.75
C THR A 280 -16.34 4.33 8.94
N ALA A 281 -16.47 4.30 7.61
CA ALA A 281 -16.11 5.46 6.80
C ALA A 281 -16.98 6.68 7.16
N GLY A 282 -16.37 7.87 7.10
CA GLY A 282 -17.11 9.13 7.14
C GLY A 282 -18.04 9.32 5.93
N ILE A 283 -18.65 10.49 5.86
CA ILE A 283 -19.73 10.78 4.91
C ILE A 283 -19.20 10.85 3.48
N VAL A 284 -19.83 10.11 2.57
CA VAL A 284 -19.56 10.14 1.13
C VAL A 284 -20.61 11.02 0.45
N THR A 285 -20.28 12.28 0.25
CA THR A 285 -21.21 13.27 -0.34
C THR A 285 -21.47 13.03 -1.82
N GLY A 286 -20.52 12.44 -2.55
CA GLY A 286 -20.57 12.30 -4.01
C GLY A 286 -20.07 13.54 -4.76
N ASN A 287 -20.23 14.73 -4.17
CA ASN A 287 -19.62 15.97 -4.65
C ASN A 287 -19.37 16.93 -3.48
N ASN A 288 -18.15 16.95 -2.95
CA ASN A 288 -17.81 17.77 -1.79
C ASN A 288 -17.97 19.28 -2.03
N ASN A 289 -17.84 19.77 -3.26
CA ASN A 289 -17.92 21.21 -3.53
C ASN A 289 -19.37 21.69 -3.56
N PHE A 290 -20.30 20.82 -3.94
CA PHE A 290 -21.73 21.12 -3.91
C PHE A 290 -22.31 20.91 -2.50
N PHE A 291 -22.02 19.78 -1.85
CA PHE A 291 -22.64 19.45 -0.57
C PHE A 291 -21.96 20.07 0.64
N ILE A 292 -20.75 20.63 0.52
CA ILE A 292 -20.02 21.22 1.66
C ILE A 292 -19.70 22.68 1.36
N LEU A 293 -20.39 23.57 2.06
CA LEU A 293 -20.31 25.01 1.90
C LEU A 293 -19.51 25.69 3.00
N SER A 294 -18.94 26.86 2.67
CA SER A 294 -18.42 27.77 3.67
C SER A 294 -19.56 28.41 4.48
N ALA A 295 -19.26 28.96 5.66
CA ALA A 295 -20.24 29.68 6.46
C ALA A 295 -20.87 30.87 5.70
N ASN A 296 -20.08 31.53 4.84
CA ASN A 296 -20.52 32.64 4.01
C ASN A 296 -21.47 32.16 2.91
N ASP A 297 -21.10 31.12 2.18
CA ASP A 297 -21.94 30.57 1.10
C ASP A 297 -23.26 30.03 1.67
N LEU A 298 -23.22 29.35 2.82
CA LEU A 298 -24.41 28.86 3.51
C LEU A 298 -25.39 29.99 3.85
N THR A 299 -24.86 31.16 4.22
CA THR A 299 -25.65 32.37 4.48
C THR A 299 -26.18 32.98 3.17
N GLN A 300 -25.31 33.12 2.17
CA GLN A 300 -25.64 33.72 0.88
C GLN A 300 -26.74 32.95 0.15
N PHE A 301 -26.74 31.62 0.24
CA PHE A 301 -27.76 30.77 -0.35
C PHE A 301 -29.02 30.60 0.52
N GLY A 302 -29.07 31.17 1.73
CA GLY A 302 -30.23 31.02 2.63
C GLY A 302 -30.42 29.60 3.18
N LEU A 303 -29.33 28.82 3.31
CA LEU A 303 -29.39 27.38 3.65
C LEU A 303 -28.94 27.05 5.08
N LYS A 304 -28.86 28.05 5.97
CA LYS A 304 -28.31 27.89 7.33
C LYS A 304 -28.94 26.73 8.11
N GLU A 305 -30.26 26.56 8.02
CA GLU A 305 -31.00 25.53 8.75
C GLU A 305 -30.65 24.09 8.33
N TYR A 306 -30.12 23.93 7.12
CA TYR A 306 -29.73 22.64 6.54
C TYR A 306 -28.24 22.35 6.72
N GLY A 307 -27.47 23.30 7.26
CA GLY A 307 -26.03 23.17 7.47
C GLY A 307 -25.70 22.35 8.72
N LYS A 308 -24.88 21.31 8.55
CA LYS A 308 -24.32 20.49 9.63
C LYS A 308 -22.80 20.70 9.69
N PRO A 309 -22.20 21.00 10.85
CA PRO A 309 -20.77 21.30 10.93
C PRO A 309 -19.92 20.08 10.55
N ILE A 310 -19.01 20.22 9.59
CA ILE A 310 -18.24 19.10 9.03
C ILE A 310 -16.76 19.44 8.86
N LEU A 311 -15.91 18.44 9.11
CA LEU A 311 -14.49 18.50 8.83
C LEU A 311 -14.16 17.78 7.52
N LYS A 312 -13.64 18.54 6.54
CA LYS A 312 -13.34 18.01 5.20
C LYS A 312 -12.00 17.28 5.10
N ARG A 313 -10.98 17.70 5.86
CA ARG A 313 -9.58 17.22 5.75
C ARG A 313 -8.84 17.31 7.09
N SER A 314 -7.75 16.52 7.22
CA SER A 314 -6.89 16.48 8.41
C SER A 314 -6.07 17.73 8.67
N LEU A 315 -5.90 18.60 7.66
CA LEU A 315 -5.13 19.84 7.78
C LEU A 315 -5.69 20.80 8.83
N TYR A 316 -6.98 20.67 9.13
CA TYR A 316 -7.72 21.57 10.00
C TYR A 316 -7.65 21.19 11.49
N SER A 317 -7.11 20.02 11.82
CA SER A 317 -6.97 19.54 13.21
C SER A 317 -5.55 19.05 13.51
N LYS A 318 -4.54 19.76 12.96
CA LYS A 318 -3.16 19.26 12.96
C LYS A 318 -2.53 19.15 14.36
N ASN A 319 -2.88 20.06 15.27
CA ASN A 319 -2.13 20.29 16.51
C ASN A 319 -3.01 20.00 17.74
N THR A 320 -3.90 19.03 17.67
CA THR A 320 -4.78 18.65 18.78
C THR A 320 -5.14 17.19 18.67
N ILE A 321 -5.35 16.53 19.81
CA ILE A 321 -5.99 15.20 19.88
C ILE A 321 -7.42 15.29 20.39
N ASN A 322 -7.85 16.47 20.80
CA ASN A 322 -9.21 16.79 21.21
C ASN A 322 -9.76 17.93 20.36
N PHE A 323 -10.51 17.60 19.31
CA PHE A 323 -11.08 18.62 18.43
C PHE A 323 -12.29 19.27 19.11
N THR A 324 -12.16 20.54 19.49
CA THR A 324 -13.16 21.30 20.27
C THR A 324 -13.91 22.33 19.43
N GLU A 325 -14.99 22.89 19.98
CA GLU A 325 -15.72 23.99 19.34
C GLU A 325 -14.82 25.21 19.06
N LEU A 326 -13.84 25.50 19.93
CA LEU A 326 -12.87 26.57 19.69
C LEU A 326 -12.04 26.29 18.44
N ASP A 327 -11.59 25.04 18.26
CA ASP A 327 -10.84 24.63 17.07
C ASP A 327 -11.71 24.77 15.81
N PHE A 328 -13.00 24.41 15.89
CA PHE A 328 -13.93 24.58 14.78
C PHE A 328 -14.20 26.06 14.45
N ASN A 329 -14.34 26.91 15.47
CA ASN A 329 -14.57 28.36 15.29
C ASN A 329 -13.40 29.06 14.60
N GLU A 330 -12.16 28.61 14.83
CA GLU A 330 -11.00 29.11 14.07
C GLU A 330 -11.11 28.79 12.57
N LEU A 331 -11.70 27.63 12.20
CA LEU A 331 -11.93 27.27 10.80
C LEU A 331 -12.99 28.14 10.12
N LEU A 332 -13.97 28.63 10.89
CA LEU A 332 -15.02 29.52 10.37
C LEU A 332 -14.48 30.87 9.89
N LYS A 333 -13.29 31.29 10.35
CA LYS A 333 -12.62 32.51 9.88
C LYS A 333 -12.05 32.36 8.46
N GLY A 334 -11.90 31.13 7.97
CA GLY A 334 -11.43 30.83 6.63
C GLY A 334 -12.54 30.82 5.57
N LYS A 335 -12.16 30.65 4.30
CA LYS A 335 -13.10 30.43 3.18
C LYS A 335 -13.40 28.95 2.93
N GLU A 336 -13.04 28.09 3.87
CA GLU A 336 -13.11 26.64 3.70
C GLU A 336 -14.55 26.14 3.90
N GLY A 337 -14.87 25.02 3.24
CA GLY A 337 -16.16 24.35 3.42
C GLY A 337 -16.25 23.69 4.79
N THR A 338 -17.13 24.20 5.64
CA THR A 338 -17.30 23.82 7.06
C THR A 338 -18.70 23.33 7.39
N TYR A 339 -19.65 23.39 6.44
CA TYR A 339 -21.03 22.94 6.64
C TYR A 339 -21.46 21.98 5.54
N LEU A 340 -21.84 20.76 5.92
CA LEU A 340 -22.50 19.78 5.08
C LEU A 340 -23.99 20.14 4.96
N LEU A 341 -24.51 20.21 3.75
CA LEU A 341 -25.95 20.31 3.51
C LEU A 341 -26.63 18.96 3.77
N ASP A 342 -27.60 18.95 4.68
CA ASP A 342 -28.43 17.81 5.02
C ASP A 342 -29.88 18.03 4.59
N PHE A 343 -30.25 17.36 3.50
CA PHE A 343 -31.57 17.41 2.90
C PHE A 343 -32.38 16.12 3.11
N ASN A 344 -31.99 15.25 4.05
CA ASN A 344 -32.66 13.96 4.26
C ASN A 344 -34.03 14.07 4.96
N ALA A 345 -34.31 15.21 5.60
CA ALA A 345 -35.54 15.43 6.35
C ALA A 345 -36.21 16.75 5.92
N LEU A 346 -36.31 16.96 4.60
CA LEU A 346 -36.96 18.15 4.06
C LEU A 346 -38.49 18.12 4.35
N PRO A 347 -39.08 19.24 4.79
CA PRO A 347 -40.52 19.35 5.00
C PRO A 347 -41.30 19.31 3.67
N GLN A 348 -42.61 19.02 3.72
CA GLN A 348 -43.47 19.00 2.53
C GLN A 348 -43.51 20.36 1.80
N ASN A 349 -43.41 21.47 2.54
CA ASN A 349 -43.28 22.81 1.98
C ASN A 349 -41.81 23.22 1.96
N LEU A 350 -41.16 23.05 0.82
CA LEU A 350 -39.77 23.44 0.62
C LEU A 350 -39.65 24.96 0.50
N ASN A 351 -38.64 25.54 1.14
CA ASN A 351 -38.32 26.95 0.92
C ASN A 351 -37.75 27.17 -0.50
N HIS A 352 -38.03 28.32 -1.11
CA HIS A 352 -37.65 28.63 -2.49
C HIS A 352 -36.12 28.54 -2.70
N GLU A 353 -35.33 28.92 -1.70
CA GLU A 353 -33.87 28.84 -1.71
C GLU A 353 -33.38 27.39 -1.85
N VAL A 354 -34.00 26.44 -1.17
CA VAL A 354 -33.66 25.01 -1.24
C VAL A 354 -33.95 24.46 -2.63
N ILE A 355 -35.12 24.79 -3.18
CA ILE A 355 -35.52 24.39 -4.54
C ILE A 355 -34.51 24.95 -5.55
N ASN A 356 -34.24 26.25 -5.50
CA ASN A 356 -33.31 26.91 -6.41
C ASN A 356 -31.90 26.30 -6.35
N TYR A 357 -31.43 25.95 -5.14
CA TYR A 357 -30.11 25.34 -4.96
C TYR A 357 -30.04 23.92 -5.55
N ILE A 358 -31.07 23.11 -5.31
CA ILE A 358 -31.18 21.75 -5.87
C ILE A 358 -31.29 21.83 -7.41
N ASP A 359 -32.15 22.71 -7.95
CA ASP A 359 -32.32 22.90 -9.39
C ASP A 359 -31.02 23.34 -10.06
N ASN A 360 -30.25 24.24 -9.43
CA ASN A 360 -28.93 24.61 -9.91
C ASN A 360 -27.97 23.41 -9.97
N GLY A 361 -27.95 22.57 -8.93
CA GLY A 361 -27.19 21.32 -8.92
C GLY A 361 -27.59 20.36 -10.05
N GLN A 362 -28.87 20.33 -10.42
CA GLN A 362 -29.34 19.57 -11.57
C GLN A 362 -28.85 20.16 -12.89
N GLN A 363 -28.95 21.49 -13.07
CA GLN A 363 -28.48 22.20 -14.27
C GLN A 363 -26.99 21.99 -14.53
N ILE A 364 -26.15 22.04 -13.49
CA ILE A 364 -24.69 21.81 -13.62
C ILE A 364 -24.29 20.33 -13.60
N GLY A 365 -25.27 19.41 -13.53
CA GLY A 365 -25.05 17.98 -13.72
C GLY A 365 -24.60 17.20 -12.47
N ILE A 366 -24.75 17.73 -11.26
CA ILE A 366 -24.37 17.03 -10.00
C ILE A 366 -25.09 15.68 -9.87
N HIS A 367 -26.39 15.63 -10.23
CA HIS A 367 -27.22 14.44 -10.22
C HIS A 367 -26.69 13.29 -11.11
N LYS A 368 -25.89 13.60 -12.13
CA LYS A 368 -25.30 12.60 -13.05
C LYS A 368 -24.06 11.91 -12.46
N GLY A 369 -23.50 12.45 -11.39
CA GLY A 369 -22.35 11.83 -10.71
C GLY A 369 -22.71 10.46 -10.13
N TYR A 370 -21.82 9.47 -10.26
CA TYR A 370 -22.10 8.07 -9.91
C TYR A 370 -22.76 7.85 -8.55
N LYS A 371 -22.33 8.58 -7.49
CA LYS A 371 -22.92 8.44 -6.16
C LYS A 371 -24.28 9.12 -6.03
N CYS A 372 -24.50 10.21 -6.75
CA CYS A 372 -25.76 10.93 -6.75
C CYS A 372 -26.82 10.19 -7.58
N SER A 373 -26.44 9.61 -8.72
CA SER A 373 -27.35 8.97 -9.66
C SER A 373 -27.94 7.64 -9.17
N ILE A 374 -27.32 7.01 -8.16
CA ILE A 374 -27.80 5.75 -7.58
C ILE A 374 -28.69 5.96 -6.34
N ARG A 375 -28.94 7.21 -5.92
CA ARG A 375 -29.83 7.54 -4.80
C ARG A 375 -31.25 7.72 -5.30
N ASN A 376 -32.23 7.49 -4.42
CA ASN A 376 -33.64 7.75 -4.74
C ASN A 376 -33.87 9.25 -5.02
N LEU A 377 -33.45 10.10 -4.07
CA LEU A 377 -33.30 11.53 -4.28
C LEU A 377 -31.80 11.83 -4.37
N TRP A 378 -31.35 12.37 -5.51
CA TRP A 378 -29.91 12.50 -5.80
C TRP A 378 -29.17 13.39 -4.78
N TYR A 379 -29.90 14.31 -4.14
CA TYR A 379 -29.41 15.25 -3.14
C TYR A 379 -29.44 14.74 -1.69
N GLU A 380 -30.02 13.56 -1.42
CA GLU A 380 -30.02 12.95 -0.09
C GLU A 380 -28.67 12.29 0.22
N VAL A 381 -27.91 12.86 1.15
CA VAL A 381 -26.59 12.34 1.52
C VAL A 381 -26.76 11.27 2.61
N PRO A 382 -26.39 10.00 2.36
CA PRO A 382 -26.63 8.92 3.32
C PRO A 382 -25.67 8.95 4.52
N SER A 383 -26.07 8.28 5.60
CA SER A 383 -25.24 8.00 6.78
C SER A 383 -24.74 9.25 7.53
N ILE A 384 -25.57 10.27 7.70
CA ILE A 384 -25.25 11.46 8.50
C ILE A 384 -25.45 11.15 9.98
N TRP A 385 -24.36 10.85 10.69
CA TRP A 385 -24.34 10.69 12.14
C TRP A 385 -22.97 11.07 12.70
N LYS A 386 -22.96 11.55 13.95
CA LYS A 386 -21.79 12.07 14.67
C LYS A 386 -21.09 10.98 15.46
N SER A 387 -19.77 11.03 15.53
CA SER A 387 -18.95 10.01 16.18
C SER A 387 -18.24 10.54 17.41
N GLU A 388 -17.95 9.68 18.39
CA GLU A 388 -17.21 10.04 19.60
C GLU A 388 -15.77 10.50 19.30
N GLY A 389 -15.19 9.93 18.25
CA GLY A 389 -13.90 10.34 17.71
C GLY A 389 -13.76 9.95 16.24
N PHE A 390 -12.63 10.28 15.65
CA PHE A 390 -12.32 9.92 14.27
C PHE A 390 -10.82 9.77 14.03
N ILE A 391 -10.46 8.95 13.05
CA ILE A 391 -9.08 8.79 12.57
C ILE A 391 -8.99 9.14 11.09
N PHE A 392 -7.99 9.93 10.70
CA PHE A 392 -7.73 10.20 9.29
C PHE A 392 -7.07 9.01 8.60
N LYS A 393 -7.56 8.67 7.42
CA LYS A 393 -7.10 7.50 6.66
C LYS A 393 -5.64 7.62 6.22
N ARG A 394 -5.18 8.86 6.02
CA ARG A 394 -3.86 9.18 5.45
C ARG A 394 -3.08 10.10 6.36
N ALA A 395 -1.79 9.81 6.48
CA ALA A 395 -0.85 10.61 7.25
C ALA A 395 0.52 10.67 6.55
N HIS A 396 1.25 11.74 6.79
CA HIS A 396 2.64 11.87 6.35
C HIS A 396 3.62 11.55 7.49
N THR A 397 3.41 12.09 8.69
CA THR A 397 4.30 11.85 9.84
C THR A 397 3.86 10.63 10.64
N TYR A 398 2.59 10.59 11.05
CA TYR A 398 1.99 9.50 11.83
C TYR A 398 0.45 9.60 11.75
N PRO A 399 -0.29 8.49 11.91
CA PRO A 399 -1.76 8.50 11.88
C PRO A 399 -2.36 9.44 12.93
N LYS A 400 -3.48 10.09 12.58
CA LYS A 400 -4.13 11.09 13.44
C LYS A 400 -5.50 10.62 13.87
N ILE A 401 -5.63 10.30 15.15
CA ILE A 401 -6.87 9.93 15.83
C ILE A 401 -7.23 11.01 16.84
N LEU A 402 -8.49 11.39 16.90
CA LEU A 402 -8.96 12.52 17.71
C LEU A 402 -10.26 12.20 18.41
N VAL A 403 -10.45 12.80 19.59
CA VAL A 403 -11.75 12.96 20.24
C VAL A 403 -12.54 14.06 19.53
N ASN A 404 -13.83 13.83 19.29
CA ASN A 404 -14.72 14.77 18.63
C ASN A 404 -15.55 15.58 19.64
N SER A 405 -14.90 16.39 20.46
CA SER A 405 -15.61 17.23 21.46
C SER A 405 -16.41 18.38 20.82
N ALA A 406 -16.10 18.76 19.58
CA ALA A 406 -16.82 19.76 18.80
C ALA A 406 -18.15 19.24 18.22
N ASP A 407 -18.41 17.93 18.35
CA ASP A 407 -19.61 17.27 17.83
C ASP A 407 -19.83 17.55 16.33
N VAL A 408 -18.75 17.45 15.54
CA VAL A 408 -18.75 17.68 14.09
C VAL A 408 -18.85 16.38 13.30
N TYR A 409 -19.33 16.47 12.07
CA TYR A 409 -19.28 15.38 11.09
C TYR A 409 -17.90 15.33 10.42
N VAL A 410 -17.59 14.20 9.79
CA VAL A 410 -16.37 14.04 9.00
C VAL A 410 -16.67 13.42 7.64
N THR A 411 -15.94 13.83 6.62
CA THR A 411 -16.01 13.21 5.30
C THR A 411 -15.37 11.81 5.31
N ASP A 412 -15.52 11.09 4.21
CA ASP A 412 -14.81 9.84 3.94
C ASP A 412 -13.28 10.00 3.79
N THR A 413 -12.70 11.12 4.22
CA THR A 413 -11.26 11.25 4.47
C THR A 413 -10.85 10.72 5.85
N ALA A 414 -11.83 10.42 6.71
CA ALA A 414 -11.66 9.83 8.02
C ALA A 414 -12.54 8.59 8.23
N TYR A 415 -12.21 7.81 9.27
CA TYR A 415 -13.09 6.82 9.86
C TYR A 415 -13.69 7.38 11.13
N ARG A 416 -15.01 7.29 11.25
CA ARG A 416 -15.77 7.59 12.46
C ARG A 416 -15.62 6.44 13.45
N ILE A 417 -15.44 6.78 14.72
CA ILE A 417 -15.24 5.83 15.81
C ILE A 417 -16.46 5.86 16.74
N LYS A 418 -16.96 4.68 17.08
CA LYS A 418 -17.95 4.47 18.13
C LYS A 418 -17.36 3.48 19.13
N MET A 419 -17.27 3.87 20.40
CA MET A 419 -16.71 3.04 21.45
C MET A 419 -17.66 1.89 21.77
N LYS A 420 -17.08 0.74 22.11
CA LYS A 420 -17.85 -0.36 22.69
C LYS A 420 -18.11 -0.08 24.16
N GLU A 421 -19.13 -0.73 24.70
CA GLU A 421 -19.46 -0.63 26.12
C GLU A 421 -18.25 -0.96 27.01
N GLY A 422 -18.04 -0.16 28.06
CA GLY A 422 -16.90 -0.28 28.97
C GLY A 422 -15.61 0.41 28.50
N TYR A 423 -15.57 0.97 27.29
CA TYR A 423 -14.39 1.68 26.77
C TYR A 423 -14.64 3.19 26.62
N ASN A 424 -13.55 3.97 26.64
CA ASN A 424 -13.59 5.43 26.57
C ASN A 424 -12.74 5.97 25.40
N ILE A 425 -13.28 6.97 24.69
CA ILE A 425 -12.61 7.55 23.52
C ILE A 425 -11.29 8.27 23.87
N LYS A 426 -11.20 8.94 25.03
CA LYS A 426 -9.97 9.60 25.48
C LYS A 426 -8.88 8.56 25.77
N ASN A 427 -9.24 7.46 26.41
CA ASN A 427 -8.32 6.35 26.70
C ASN A 427 -7.83 5.71 25.39
N LEU A 428 -8.71 5.49 24.41
CA LEU A 428 -8.30 5.00 23.08
C LEU A 428 -7.34 5.96 22.38
N VAL A 429 -7.68 7.25 22.32
CA VAL A 429 -6.86 8.27 21.66
C VAL A 429 -5.49 8.38 22.32
N PHE A 430 -5.44 8.44 23.65
CA PHE A 430 -4.18 8.45 24.41
C PHE A 430 -3.35 7.19 24.14
N SER A 431 -3.98 6.01 24.27
CA SER A 431 -3.33 4.72 24.07
C SER A 431 -2.82 4.51 22.64
N PHE A 432 -3.36 5.23 21.66
CA PHE A 432 -2.93 5.08 20.27
C PHE A 432 -1.56 5.72 20.03
N TYR A 433 -1.25 6.80 20.73
CA TYR A 433 0.00 7.54 20.59
C TYR A 433 1.09 6.95 21.48
N ASN A 434 1.60 5.77 21.12
CA ASN A 434 2.81 5.19 21.72
C ASN A 434 3.68 4.55 20.62
N SER A 435 4.96 4.32 20.90
CA SER A 435 5.91 3.85 19.89
C SER A 435 5.56 2.46 19.34
N TYR A 436 4.99 1.57 20.15
CA TYR A 436 4.53 0.24 19.71
C TYR A 436 3.35 0.33 18.75
N THR A 437 2.24 0.98 19.14
CA THR A 437 1.04 1.10 18.30
C THR A 437 1.37 1.80 16.97
N LEU A 438 2.20 2.85 17.01
CA LEU A 438 2.63 3.53 15.79
C LEU A 438 3.51 2.64 14.89
N SER A 439 4.37 1.79 15.46
CA SER A 439 5.13 0.80 14.68
C SER A 439 4.22 -0.24 14.03
N ILE A 440 3.22 -0.74 14.76
CA ILE A 440 2.20 -1.67 14.21
C ILE A 440 1.38 -0.98 13.11
N ALA A 441 1.06 0.30 13.27
CA ALA A 441 0.36 1.07 12.24
C ALA A 441 1.18 1.20 10.94
N GLU A 442 2.50 1.37 11.02
CA GLU A 442 3.39 1.34 9.85
C GLU A 442 3.43 -0.05 9.21
N LEU A 443 3.60 -1.12 10.00
CA LEU A 443 3.62 -2.51 9.52
C LEU A 443 2.31 -2.96 8.86
N LYS A 444 1.17 -2.49 9.38
CA LYS A 444 -0.17 -2.82 8.88
C LYS A 444 -0.69 -1.82 7.86
N GLY A 445 -0.13 -0.62 7.75
CA GLY A 445 -0.56 0.37 6.78
C GLY A 445 -0.09 0.08 5.35
N ARG A 446 -0.26 1.07 4.49
CA ARG A 446 0.15 1.05 3.09
C ARG A 446 0.94 2.32 2.77
N LYS A 447 2.14 2.15 2.24
CA LYS A 447 2.92 3.21 1.60
C LYS A 447 2.33 3.59 0.25
N TYR A 448 2.13 4.88 0.03
CA TYR A 448 1.89 5.49 -1.26
C TYR A 448 3.02 6.48 -1.58
N GLY A 449 3.18 6.83 -2.87
CA GLY A 449 4.19 7.78 -3.32
C GLY A 449 4.17 9.10 -2.54
N GLY A 450 5.35 9.71 -2.38
CA GLY A 450 5.54 10.90 -1.55
C GLY A 450 5.49 10.61 -0.04
N GLY A 451 5.76 9.36 0.35
CA GLY A 451 5.84 8.97 1.76
C GLY A 451 4.51 9.00 2.50
N VAL A 452 3.38 8.79 1.85
CA VAL A 452 2.06 8.80 2.53
C VAL A 452 1.76 7.43 3.11
N LEU A 453 1.42 7.37 4.41
CA LEU A 453 0.82 6.21 5.06
C LEU A 453 -0.68 6.26 4.89
N GLU A 454 -1.28 5.22 4.30
CA GLU A 454 -2.73 5.01 4.32
C GLU A 454 -3.06 3.76 5.13
N ILE A 455 -4.07 3.88 6.00
CA ILE A 455 -4.60 2.76 6.77
C ILE A 455 -6.05 2.55 6.32
N THR A 456 -6.38 1.36 5.81
CA THR A 456 -7.76 1.00 5.45
C THR A 456 -8.62 0.68 6.68
N PRO A 457 -9.96 0.63 6.59
CA PRO A 457 -10.79 0.34 7.77
C PRO A 457 -10.46 -1.00 8.41
N SER A 458 -10.19 -2.03 7.60
CA SER A 458 -9.82 -3.35 8.11
C SER A 458 -8.44 -3.36 8.77
N GLU A 459 -7.48 -2.60 8.23
CA GLU A 459 -6.14 -2.49 8.82
C GLU A 459 -6.21 -1.73 10.14
N PHE A 460 -6.97 -0.64 10.22
CA PHE A 460 -7.17 0.11 11.47
C PHE A 460 -7.76 -0.77 12.57
N ARG A 461 -8.80 -1.55 12.25
CA ARG A 461 -9.44 -2.48 13.20
C ARG A 461 -8.51 -3.60 13.70
N ASP A 462 -7.49 -3.93 12.91
CA ASP A 462 -6.54 -4.99 13.22
C ASP A 462 -5.30 -4.48 13.97
N ILE A 463 -5.11 -3.17 14.12
CA ILE A 463 -3.99 -2.62 14.90
C ILE A 463 -4.11 -3.05 16.37
N ASP A 464 -2.98 -3.50 16.91
CA ASP A 464 -2.82 -3.89 18.30
C ASP A 464 -2.53 -2.63 19.14
N ILE A 465 -3.19 -2.50 20.28
CA ILE A 465 -3.15 -1.32 21.13
C ILE A 465 -3.08 -1.68 22.63
N PRO A 466 -2.08 -1.16 23.37
CA PRO A 466 -2.04 -1.24 24.83
C PRO A 466 -3.05 -0.26 25.44
N TYR A 467 -4.32 -0.66 25.43
CA TYR A 467 -5.40 0.16 25.99
C TYR A 467 -5.14 0.43 27.48
N THR A 468 -5.03 1.70 27.83
CA THR A 468 -4.66 2.18 29.16
C THR A 468 -5.72 3.16 29.65
N ASP A 469 -6.25 2.93 30.84
CA ASP A 469 -7.14 3.90 31.49
C ASP A 469 -6.32 5.07 32.03
N ILE A 470 -6.73 6.29 31.68
CA ILE A 470 -5.97 7.50 31.98
C ILE A 470 -6.80 8.53 32.74
N SER A 471 -6.09 9.39 33.48
CA SER A 471 -6.70 10.53 34.15
C SER A 471 -6.96 11.67 33.17
N SER A 472 -7.88 12.58 33.53
CA SER A 472 -8.13 13.78 32.73
C SER A 472 -6.89 14.68 32.62
N GLU A 473 -6.04 14.70 33.65
CA GLU A 473 -4.78 15.46 33.63
C GLU A 473 -3.80 14.89 32.62
N GLN A 474 -3.67 13.56 32.54
CA GLN A 474 -2.80 12.91 31.57
C GLN A 474 -3.26 13.20 30.13
N PHE A 475 -4.56 13.11 29.87
CA PHE A 475 -5.11 13.45 28.56
C PHE A 475 -4.86 14.91 28.18
N ASN A 476 -5.11 15.83 29.11
CA ASN A 476 -4.92 17.27 28.87
C ASN A 476 -3.44 17.63 28.65
N MET A 477 -2.52 16.94 29.35
CA MET A 477 -1.09 17.11 29.13
C MET A 477 -0.69 16.68 27.71
N LEU A 478 -1.17 15.52 27.25
CA LEU A 478 -0.94 15.06 25.88
C LEU A 478 -1.50 16.06 24.86
N ASP A 479 -2.74 16.52 25.02
CA ASP A 479 -3.33 17.52 24.12
C ASP A 479 -2.55 18.83 24.09
N ASN A 480 -2.01 19.27 25.23
CA ASN A 480 -1.15 20.45 25.32
C ASN A 480 0.16 20.29 24.54
N LEU A 481 0.80 19.11 24.59
CA LEU A 481 1.99 18.82 23.78
C LEU A 481 1.69 18.94 22.28
N PHE A 482 0.57 18.38 21.83
CA PHE A 482 0.11 18.53 20.45
C PHE A 482 -0.15 19.99 20.07
N ARG A 483 -0.83 20.76 20.94
CA ARG A 483 -1.14 22.19 20.71
C ARG A 483 0.11 23.06 20.63
N LYS A 484 1.13 22.74 21.42
CA LYS A 484 2.45 23.38 21.35
C LYS A 484 3.31 22.92 20.17
N LYS A 485 2.83 21.97 19.37
CA LYS A 485 3.57 21.36 18.25
C LYS A 485 4.88 20.73 18.72
N ALA A 486 4.85 20.08 19.88
CA ALA A 486 5.99 19.31 20.36
C ALA A 486 6.44 18.29 19.29
N PRO A 487 7.74 18.00 19.18
CA PRO A 487 8.24 16.89 18.37
C PRO A 487 7.54 15.58 18.73
N ILE A 488 7.43 14.66 17.77
CA ILE A 488 6.74 13.39 18.03
C ILE A 488 7.51 12.55 19.05
N GLU A 489 8.82 12.71 19.11
CA GLU A 489 9.72 12.06 20.07
C GLU A 489 9.34 12.46 21.50
N GLU A 490 9.13 13.75 21.78
CA GLU A 490 8.71 14.25 23.10
C GLU A 490 7.31 13.74 23.47
N ILE A 491 6.39 13.70 22.50
CA ILE A 491 5.05 13.13 22.70
C ILE A 491 5.15 11.66 23.09
N LEU A 492 5.97 10.89 22.38
CA LEU A 492 6.18 9.46 22.62
C LEU A 492 6.93 9.20 23.92
N ASP A 493 7.90 10.03 24.32
CA ASP A 493 8.57 9.90 25.61
C ASP A 493 7.56 9.99 26.76
N TYR A 494 6.65 10.96 26.68
CA TYR A 494 5.59 11.13 27.67
C TYR A 494 4.65 9.91 27.70
N THR A 495 4.09 9.52 26.55
CA THR A 495 3.09 8.45 26.52
C THR A 495 3.68 7.06 26.72
N ASP A 496 4.89 6.77 26.21
CA ASP A 496 5.57 5.49 26.42
C ASP A 496 5.92 5.27 27.89
N SER A 497 6.26 6.34 28.64
CA SER A 497 6.50 6.24 30.08
C SER A 497 5.25 5.74 30.84
N ILE A 498 4.06 6.15 30.41
CA ILE A 498 2.81 5.75 31.05
C ILE A 498 2.33 4.39 30.52
N ILE A 499 2.32 4.22 29.21
CA ILE A 499 1.68 3.08 28.53
C ILE A 499 2.61 1.86 28.51
N LEU A 500 3.88 2.04 28.10
CA LEU A 500 4.79 0.93 27.91
C LEU A 500 5.57 0.60 29.18
N LYS A 501 6.05 1.62 29.89
CA LYS A 501 6.83 1.42 31.13
C LYS A 501 5.92 1.12 32.31
N ASP A 502 5.06 2.06 32.71
CA ASP A 502 4.28 1.90 33.95
C ASP A 502 3.17 0.85 33.81
N ASN A 503 2.39 0.87 32.72
CA ASN A 503 1.26 -0.05 32.54
C ASN A 503 1.71 -1.46 32.08
N LEU A 504 2.61 -1.57 31.09
CA LEU A 504 3.04 -2.88 30.57
C LEU A 504 4.32 -3.45 31.20
N GLY A 505 5.05 -2.66 31.99
CA GLY A 505 6.26 -3.10 32.70
C GLY A 505 7.47 -3.30 31.78
N LEU A 506 7.56 -2.60 30.66
CA LEU A 506 8.73 -2.68 29.76
C LEU A 506 9.94 -1.96 30.35
N LYS A 507 11.13 -2.50 30.09
CA LYS A 507 12.39 -1.82 30.44
C LYS A 507 12.65 -0.66 29.49
N ASP A 508 13.39 0.35 29.95
CA ASP A 508 13.79 1.50 29.13
C ASP A 508 14.52 1.05 27.85
N SER A 509 15.38 0.02 27.93
CA SER A 509 16.06 -0.56 26.77
C SER A 509 15.10 -1.18 25.73
N GLU A 510 13.98 -1.75 26.18
CA GLU A 510 12.95 -2.29 25.27
C GLU A 510 12.19 -1.16 24.58
N ILE A 511 11.86 -0.10 25.33
CA ILE A 511 11.16 1.08 24.80
C ILE A 511 12.01 1.79 23.74
N GLU A 512 13.29 2.02 24.01
CA GLU A 512 14.21 2.60 23.04
C GLU A 512 14.35 1.76 21.77
N LYS A 513 14.36 0.42 21.89
CA LYS A 513 14.35 -0.47 20.72
C LYS A 513 13.07 -0.33 19.91
N ILE A 514 11.89 -0.15 20.54
CA ILE A 514 10.62 0.07 19.83
C ILE A 514 10.61 1.43 19.11
N LYS A 515 11.16 2.48 19.73
CA LYS A 515 11.33 3.78 19.06
C LYS A 515 12.22 3.67 17.83
N SER A 516 13.34 2.95 17.94
CA SER A 516 14.24 2.69 16.80
C SER A 516 13.54 1.88 15.69
N ILE A 517 12.73 0.88 16.03
CA ILE A 517 11.90 0.14 15.06
C ILE A 517 10.96 1.10 14.32
N ARG A 518 10.27 1.99 15.06
CA ARG A 518 9.38 2.98 14.46
C ARG A 518 10.12 3.89 13.48
N GLU A 519 11.24 4.46 13.88
CA GLU A 519 12.05 5.35 13.04
C GLU A 519 12.50 4.65 11.75
N LYS A 520 12.95 3.40 11.86
CA LYS A 520 13.33 2.55 10.74
C LYS A 520 12.17 2.36 9.76
N LEU A 521 10.98 2.02 10.25
CA LEU A 521 9.78 1.83 9.43
C LEU A 521 9.32 3.13 8.76
N VAL A 522 9.33 4.25 9.48
CA VAL A 522 9.02 5.58 8.95
C VAL A 522 10.02 5.96 7.86
N LYS A 523 11.31 5.69 8.05
CA LYS A 523 12.36 5.95 7.06
C LYS A 523 12.10 5.17 5.76
N ILE A 524 11.79 3.87 5.85
CA ILE A 524 11.45 3.01 4.70
C ILE A 524 10.21 3.51 3.96
N ARG A 525 9.24 4.08 4.70
CA ARG A 525 8.05 4.66 4.08
C ARG A 525 8.33 5.97 3.37
N ILE A 526 9.19 6.82 3.91
CA ILE A 526 9.44 8.18 3.39
C ILE A 526 10.53 8.18 2.31
N SER A 527 11.49 7.24 2.35
CA SER A 527 12.43 6.97 1.25
C SER A 527 11.69 6.49 0.03
#